data_AF-A0A084GWI1-F1
#
_entry.id   AF-A0A084GWI1-F1
#
_cell.length_a   1.000
_cell.length_b   1.000
_cell.length_c   1.000
_cell.angle_alpha   90.00
_cell.angle_beta   90.00
_cell.angle_gamma   90.00
#
_symmetry.space_group_name_H-M   'P 1'
#
loop_
_entity.id
_entity.type
_entity.pdbx_description
1 polymer ?
#
loop_
_entity_poly.entity_id
_entity_poly.type
_entity_poly.pdbx_seq_one_letter_code
_entity_poly.pdbx_strand_id
1 'polypeptide(L)'
;MKTMNELVFYSYPSCTSCRKTKHWLKAHNVDFNEKHLFRETPTYSELQKILQLTTDGMDEILATRSQTYKELNLDIDELPLSDVIKLIIDEPKLLRRPIITDGKKLVVGYNPQALTKLSKKKEVQKSVS
;
A
#
# COMPACT_ATOMS: atom_id res chain seq x y z
N MET A 1 16.65 -19.70 -3.82
CA MET A 1 15.48 -19.75 -2.91
C MET A 1 15.44 -18.48 -2.06
N LYS A 2 14.52 -17.56 -2.35
CA LYS A 2 14.16 -16.45 -1.44
C LYS A 2 12.64 -16.42 -1.34
N THR A 3 12.07 -17.35 -0.57
CA THR A 3 10.65 -17.36 -0.25
C THR A 3 10.47 -16.63 1.08
N MET A 4 10.62 -15.31 1.07
CA MET A 4 10.20 -14.47 2.17
C MET A 4 9.21 -13.46 1.61
N ASN A 5 7.93 -13.62 1.97
CA ASN A 5 6.93 -12.57 1.84
C ASN A 5 7.36 -11.42 2.77
N GLU A 6 8.23 -10.55 2.26
CA GLU A 6 8.63 -9.30 2.91
C GLU A 6 7.43 -8.36 2.95
N LEU A 7 7.15 -7.81 4.12
CA LEU A 7 6.10 -6.82 4.25
C LEU A 7 6.65 -5.50 3.71
N VAL A 8 6.09 -4.99 2.62
CA VAL A 8 6.49 -3.70 2.07
C VAL A 8 5.62 -2.61 2.70
N PHE A 9 6.28 -1.60 3.25
CA PHE A 9 5.66 -0.42 3.85
C PHE A 9 6.06 0.81 3.05
N TYR A 10 5.17 1.27 2.17
CA TYR A 10 5.34 2.52 1.46
C TYR A 10 4.95 3.68 2.37
N SER A 11 5.94 4.50 2.70
CA SER A 11 5.82 5.60 3.65
C SER A 11 6.23 6.94 3.04
N TYR A 12 5.84 8.02 3.72
CA TYR A 12 6.29 9.37 3.42
C TYR A 12 6.58 10.15 4.72
N PRO A 13 7.76 10.79 4.88
CA PRO A 13 8.18 11.37 6.16
C PRO A 13 7.22 12.38 6.78
N SER A 14 6.57 13.22 5.95
CA SER A 14 5.66 14.26 6.45
C SER A 14 4.25 13.75 6.74
N CYS A 15 3.95 12.46 6.51
CA CYS A 15 2.64 11.88 6.79
C CYS A 15 2.53 11.41 8.25
N THR A 16 1.57 11.98 9.00
CA THR A 16 1.24 11.59 10.38
C THR A 16 0.82 10.12 10.48
N SER A 17 -0.04 9.65 9.56
CA SER A 17 -0.50 8.26 9.52
C SER A 17 0.65 7.27 9.25
N CYS A 18 1.65 7.64 8.43
CA CYS A 18 2.83 6.81 8.21
C CYS A 18 3.63 6.63 9.51
N ARG A 19 3.83 7.70 10.29
CA ARG A 19 4.52 7.61 11.58
C ARG A 19 3.80 6.70 12.57
N LYS A 20 2.46 6.78 12.63
CA LYS A 20 1.62 5.89 13.45
C LYS A 20 1.75 4.42 13.02
N THR A 21 1.66 4.13 11.72
CA THR A 21 1.85 2.77 11.19
C THR A 21 3.23 2.23 11.52
N LYS A 22 4.30 3.00 11.28
CA LYS A 22 5.68 2.59 11.57
C LYS A 22 5.87 2.26 13.05
N HIS A 23 5.33 3.11 13.93
CA HIS A 23 5.38 2.86 15.37
C HIS A 23 4.63 1.58 15.75
N TRP A 24 3.44 1.37 15.20
CA TRP A 24 2.66 0.14 15.44
C TRP A 24 3.42 -1.11 14.99
N LEU A 25 3.99 -1.11 13.77
CA LEU A 25 4.74 -2.25 13.24
C LEU A 25 5.95 -2.59 14.11
N LYS A 26 6.71 -1.57 14.53
CA LYS A 26 7.86 -1.74 15.44
C LYS A 26 7.44 -2.26 16.82
N ALA A 27 6.35 -1.72 17.39
CA ALA A 27 5.85 -2.13 18.69
C ALA A 27 5.35 -3.60 18.72
N HIS A 28 4.96 -4.14 17.56
CA HIS A 28 4.50 -5.52 17.40
C HIS A 28 5.59 -6.45 16.83
N ASN A 29 6.86 -6.00 16.79
CA ASN A 29 7.99 -6.75 16.24
C ASN A 29 7.73 -7.35 14.84
N VAL A 30 7.01 -6.60 13.99
CA VAL A 30 6.73 -7.03 12.63
C VAL A 30 7.90 -6.62 11.75
N ASP A 31 8.53 -7.57 11.06
CA ASP A 31 9.54 -7.26 10.05
C ASP A 31 8.90 -6.65 8.80
N PHE A 32 9.37 -5.47 8.40
CA PHE A 32 8.93 -4.74 7.22
C PHE A 32 10.09 -4.06 6.50
N ASN A 33 9.94 -3.96 5.18
CA ASN A 33 10.78 -3.18 4.28
C ASN A 33 10.11 -1.83 4.05
N GLU A 34 10.65 -0.79 4.67
CA GLU A 34 10.16 0.58 4.51
C GLU A 34 10.72 1.18 3.21
N LYS A 35 9.82 1.53 2.30
CA LYS A 35 10.16 2.19 1.04
C LYS A 35 9.57 3.58 0.99
N HIS A 36 10.31 4.54 0.44
CA HIS A 36 9.79 5.90 0.29
C HIS A 36 8.90 6.01 -0.94
N LEU A 37 7.60 6.25 -0.79
CA LEU A 37 6.62 6.16 -1.89
C LEU A 37 6.97 7.00 -3.15
N PHE A 38 7.62 8.15 -2.98
CA PHE A 38 8.01 9.03 -4.11
C PHE A 38 9.40 8.75 -4.70
N ARG A 39 10.28 8.06 -3.95
CA ARG A 39 11.65 7.75 -4.42
C ARG A 39 11.74 6.33 -4.92
N GLU A 40 10.97 5.46 -4.30
CA GLU A 40 10.83 4.04 -4.56
C GLU A 40 9.36 3.76 -4.87
N THR A 41 8.82 4.50 -5.83
CA THR A 41 7.46 4.31 -6.32
C THR A 41 7.30 2.87 -6.81
N PRO A 42 6.19 2.18 -6.46
CA PRO A 42 6.02 0.80 -6.88
C PRO A 42 5.99 0.72 -8.40
N THR A 43 6.62 -0.30 -8.94
CA THR A 43 6.66 -0.57 -10.39
C THR A 43 5.27 -0.92 -10.92
N TYR A 44 5.10 -0.85 -12.24
CA TYR A 44 3.85 -1.23 -12.91
C TYR A 44 3.33 -2.60 -12.44
N SER A 45 4.22 -3.61 -12.36
CA SER A 45 3.85 -4.96 -11.92
C SER A 45 3.45 -5.02 -10.44
N GLU A 46 4.10 -4.24 -9.56
CA GLU A 46 3.74 -4.15 -8.15
C GLU A 46 2.40 -3.44 -7.96
N LEU A 47 2.16 -2.33 -8.66
CA LEU A 47 0.88 -1.62 -8.64
C LEU A 47 -0.26 -2.49 -9.17
N GLN A 48 -0.04 -3.22 -10.25
CA GLN A 48 -1.03 -4.15 -10.78
C GLN A 48 -1.41 -5.21 -9.74
N LYS A 49 -0.44 -5.76 -9.01
CA LYS A 49 -0.71 -6.70 -7.91
C LYS A 49 -1.45 -6.03 -6.76
N ILE A 50 -1.03 -4.84 -6.36
CA ILE A 50 -1.69 -4.06 -5.30
C ILE A 50 -3.16 -3.83 -5.66
N LEU A 51 -3.44 -3.42 -6.89
CA LEU A 51 -4.80 -3.23 -7.42
C LEU A 51 -5.62 -4.51 -7.40
N GLN A 52 -5.04 -5.66 -7.77
CA GLN A 52 -5.71 -6.97 -7.67
C GLN A 52 -6.05 -7.38 -6.23
N LEU A 53 -5.39 -6.80 -5.22
CA LEU A 53 -5.66 -7.05 -3.81
C LEU A 53 -6.70 -6.11 -3.20
N THR A 54 -7.09 -5.04 -3.93
CA THR A 54 -8.15 -4.13 -3.49
C THR A 54 -9.50 -4.81 -3.56
N THR A 55 -10.38 -4.50 -2.61
CA THR A 55 -11.77 -4.95 -2.63
C THR A 55 -12.71 -3.91 -3.20
N ASP A 56 -12.41 -2.63 -2.96
CA ASP A 56 -13.21 -1.50 -3.43
C ASP A 56 -12.64 -0.88 -4.73
N GLY A 57 -11.73 -1.60 -5.40
CA GLY A 57 -11.10 -1.13 -6.63
C GLY A 57 -10.11 0.02 -6.42
N MET A 58 -10.03 0.90 -7.42
CA MET A 58 -9.01 1.94 -7.49
C MET A 58 -9.20 3.02 -6.42
N ASP A 59 -10.44 3.29 -6.02
CA ASP A 59 -10.80 4.22 -4.95
C ASP A 59 -10.15 3.90 -3.59
N GLU A 60 -9.87 2.63 -3.34
CA GLU A 60 -9.25 2.20 -2.08
C GLU A 60 -7.81 2.75 -1.97
N ILE A 61 -7.08 2.75 -3.08
CA ILE A 61 -5.68 3.18 -3.15
C ILE A 61 -5.54 4.65 -3.57
N LEU A 62 -6.56 5.24 -4.21
CA LEU A 62 -6.50 6.61 -4.69
C LEU A 62 -6.91 7.61 -3.61
N ALA A 63 -6.17 8.72 -3.57
CA ALA A 63 -6.45 9.84 -2.69
C ALA A 63 -7.58 10.68 -3.30
N THR A 64 -8.76 10.08 -3.48
CA THR A 64 -9.97 10.70 -4.07
C THR A 64 -10.39 12.01 -3.39
N ARG A 65 -9.99 12.20 -2.13
CA ARG A 65 -10.24 13.43 -1.35
C ARG A 65 -9.19 14.52 -1.55
N SER A 66 -8.07 14.23 -2.23
CA SER A 66 -6.96 15.17 -2.41
C SER A 66 -7.27 16.21 -3.49
N GLN A 67 -6.67 17.39 -3.35
CA GLN A 67 -6.77 18.45 -4.35
C GLN A 67 -6.29 17.95 -5.73
N THR A 68 -5.17 17.23 -5.77
CA THR A 68 -4.59 16.68 -7.00
C THR A 68 -5.55 15.76 -7.74
N TYR A 69 -6.30 14.89 -7.03
CA TYR A 69 -7.32 14.06 -7.64
C TYR A 69 -8.46 14.90 -8.24
N LYS A 70 -8.91 15.92 -7.52
CA LYS A 70 -9.98 16.82 -7.99
C LYS A 70 -9.54 17.67 -9.19
N GLU A 71 -8.27 18.07 -9.22
CA GLU A 71 -7.68 18.86 -10.31
C GLU A 71 -7.53 18.06 -11.61
N LEU A 72 -7.33 16.74 -11.52
CA LEU A 72 -7.30 15.87 -12.70
C LEU A 72 -8.63 15.89 -13.45
N ASN A 73 -9.76 16.03 -12.75
CA ASN A 73 -11.10 16.02 -13.35
C ASN A 73 -11.31 14.85 -14.33
N LEU A 74 -10.67 13.72 -14.04
CA LEU A 74 -10.73 12.48 -14.80
C LEU A 74 -11.55 11.46 -14.02
N ASP A 75 -12.39 10.73 -14.73
CA ASP A 75 -13.07 9.57 -14.17
C ASP A 75 -12.13 8.37 -14.21
N ILE A 76 -11.47 8.10 -13.08
CA ILE A 76 -10.48 7.03 -13.01
C ILE A 76 -11.15 5.64 -13.11
N ASP A 77 -12.43 5.53 -12.77
CA ASP A 77 -13.19 4.29 -12.90
C ASP A 77 -13.51 3.94 -14.36
N GLU A 78 -13.56 4.94 -15.24
CA GLU A 78 -13.71 4.73 -16.69
C GLU A 78 -12.38 4.44 -17.41
N LEU A 79 -11.24 4.73 -16.77
CA LEU A 79 -9.93 4.50 -17.36
C LEU A 79 -9.53 3.02 -17.28
N PRO A 80 -8.84 2.50 -18.32
CA PRO A 80 -8.29 1.16 -18.25
C PRO A 80 -7.20 1.11 -17.18
N LEU A 81 -7.13 -0.02 -16.46
CA LEU A 81 -6.19 -0.25 -15.36
C LEU A 81 -4.74 0.14 -15.71
N SER A 82 -4.32 -0.13 -16.95
CA SER A 82 -2.99 0.21 -17.45
C SER A 82 -2.69 1.70 -17.42
N ASP A 83 -3.67 2.53 -17.76
CA ASP A 83 -3.49 3.98 -17.81
C ASP A 83 -3.57 4.58 -16.41
N VAL A 84 -4.40 4.02 -15.53
CA VAL A 84 -4.40 4.38 -14.11
C VAL A 84 -3.06 4.07 -13.46
N ILE A 85 -2.48 2.90 -13.73
CA ILE A 85 -1.15 2.54 -13.21
C ILE A 85 -0.09 3.52 -13.73
N LYS A 86 -0.09 3.87 -15.02
CA LYS A 86 0.84 4.88 -15.57
C LYS A 86 0.66 6.22 -14.88
N LEU A 87 -0.58 6.67 -14.72
CA LEU A 87 -0.90 7.93 -14.04
C LEU A 87 -0.39 7.94 -12.60
N ILE A 88 -0.49 6.82 -11.89
CA ILE A 88 0.04 6.68 -10.54
C ILE A 88 1.58 6.71 -10.52
N ILE A 89 2.24 6.12 -11.52
CA ILE A 89 3.70 6.14 -11.64
C ILE A 89 4.18 7.57 -11.93
N ASP A 90 3.49 8.29 -12.80
CA ASP A 90 3.79 9.67 -13.15
C ASP A 90 3.48 10.65 -12.00
N GLU A 91 2.35 10.44 -11.29
CA GLU A 91 1.94 11.25 -10.14
C GLU A 91 1.61 10.38 -8.90
N PRO A 92 2.64 9.89 -8.19
CA PRO A 92 2.48 9.08 -6.98
C PRO A 92 1.80 9.82 -5.81
N LYS A 93 1.58 11.15 -5.91
CA LYS A 93 0.77 11.88 -4.91
C LYS A 93 -0.69 11.45 -4.92
N LEU A 94 -1.16 10.88 -6.03
CA LEU A 94 -2.50 10.31 -6.15
C LEU A 94 -2.70 9.09 -5.27
N LEU A 95 -1.64 8.44 -4.81
CA LEU A 95 -1.77 7.32 -3.88
C LEU A 95 -2.08 7.80 -2.46
N ARG A 96 -3.02 7.09 -1.84
CA ARG A 96 -3.24 7.13 -0.40
C ARG A 96 -2.02 6.61 0.32
N ARG A 97 -1.83 7.15 1.53
CA ARG A 97 -0.66 6.92 2.35
C ARG A 97 -1.08 6.68 3.79
N PRO A 98 -0.43 5.76 4.53
CA PRO A 98 0.55 4.77 4.06
C PRO A 98 -0.07 3.62 3.24
N ILE A 99 0.75 2.89 2.48
CA ILE A 99 0.37 1.61 1.85
C ILE A 99 1.24 0.50 2.42
N ILE A 100 0.61 -0.57 2.87
CA ILE A 100 1.29 -1.75 3.41
C ILE A 100 0.80 -2.99 2.65
N THR A 101 1.73 -3.81 2.18
CA THR A 101 1.38 -5.07 1.51
C THR A 101 2.42 -6.16 1.77
N ASP A 102 1.97 -7.39 1.94
CA ASP A 102 2.83 -8.60 1.96
C ASP A 102 2.78 -9.36 0.62
N GLY A 103 2.21 -8.75 -0.42
CA GLY A 103 1.93 -9.35 -1.72
C GLY A 103 0.67 -10.23 -1.77
N LYS A 104 -0.02 -10.45 -0.64
CA LYS A 104 -1.27 -11.22 -0.54
C LYS A 104 -2.41 -10.42 0.08
N LYS A 105 -2.08 -9.41 0.87
CA LYS A 105 -3.00 -8.49 1.52
C LYS A 105 -2.53 -7.08 1.27
N LEU A 106 -3.49 -6.18 1.20
CA LEU A 106 -3.27 -4.75 1.11
C LEU A 106 -3.89 -4.08 2.33
N VAL A 107 -3.18 -3.09 2.88
CA VAL A 107 -3.71 -2.18 3.88
C VAL A 107 -3.38 -0.77 3.42
N VAL A 108 -4.42 0.01 3.18
CA VAL A 108 -4.29 1.42 2.81
C VAL A 108 -4.71 2.29 3.99
N GLY A 109 -3.86 3.27 4.33
CA GLY A 109 -4.05 4.14 5.48
C GLY A 109 -3.60 3.50 6.81
N TYR A 110 -3.75 4.25 7.90
CA TYR A 110 -3.50 3.73 9.25
C TYR A 110 -4.76 3.01 9.75
N ASN A 111 -4.74 1.68 9.70
CA ASN A 111 -5.79 0.84 10.25
C ASN A 111 -5.17 -0.26 11.15
N PRO A 112 -5.15 -0.09 12.48
CA PRO A 112 -4.52 -1.04 13.38
C PRO A 112 -5.15 -2.44 13.35
N GLN A 113 -6.46 -2.54 13.10
CA GLN A 113 -7.14 -3.84 12.97
C GLN A 113 -6.67 -4.60 11.73
N ALA A 114 -6.55 -3.90 10.59
CA ALA A 114 -6.05 -4.49 9.36
C ALA A 114 -4.56 -4.88 9.49
N LEU A 115 -3.75 -4.02 10.12
CA LEU A 115 -2.34 -4.31 10.44
C LEU A 115 -2.20 -5.57 11.33
N THR A 116 -3.09 -5.74 12.30
CA THR A 116 -3.14 -6.93 13.18
C THR A 116 -3.48 -8.20 12.38
N LYS A 117 -4.45 -8.13 11.47
CA LYS A 117 -4.78 -9.26 10.57
C LYS A 117 -3.64 -9.62 9.62
N LEU A 118 -2.78 -8.65 9.33
CA LEU A 118 -1.65 -8.79 8.44
C LEU A 118 -0.42 -9.36 9.19
N SER A 119 -0.20 -9.00 10.47
CA SER A 119 0.84 -9.62 11.30
C SER A 119 0.52 -11.08 11.69
N LYS A 120 -0.73 -11.38 12.07
CA LYS A 120 -1.16 -12.71 12.55
C LYS A 120 -0.97 -13.86 11.54
N LYS A 121 -0.99 -13.59 10.23
CA LYS A 121 -0.80 -14.65 9.21
C LYS A 121 0.65 -15.15 9.11
N LYS A 122 1.64 -14.39 9.58
CA LYS A 122 3.05 -14.88 9.66
C LYS A 122 3.24 -15.91 10.78
N GLU A 123 2.43 -15.86 11.84
CA GLU A 123 2.57 -16.75 13.00
C GLU A 123 1.99 -18.15 12.73
N VAL A 124 0.88 -18.25 11.99
CA VAL A 124 0.19 -19.53 11.72
C VAL A 124 0.99 -20.49 10.81
N GLN A 125 1.97 -20.00 10.05
CA GLN A 125 2.81 -20.87 9.20
C GLN A 125 4.04 -21.44 9.91
N LYS A 126 4.33 -21.05 11.16
CA LYS A 126 5.46 -21.61 11.93
C LYS A 126 5.11 -22.84 12.77
N SER A 127 3.84 -23.25 12.85
CA SER A 127 3.39 -24.33 13.75
C SER A 127 3.07 -25.67 13.05
N VAL A 128 3.48 -25.84 11.79
CA VAL A 128 3.39 -27.14 11.10
C VAL A 128 4.75 -27.44 10.46
N SER A 129 5.71 -27.84 11.28
CA SER A 129 6.89 -28.62 10.91
C SER A 129 7.33 -29.43 12.13
#